data_AF-I1QLV9-F1
#
_entry.id   AF-I1QLV9-F1
#
_cell.length_a   1.000
_cell.length_b   1.000
_cell.length_c   1.000
_cell.angle_alpha   90.00
_cell.angle_beta   90.00
_cell.angle_gamma   90.00
#
_symmetry.space_group_name_H-M   'P 1'
#
loop_
_entity.id
_entity.type
_entity.pdbx_description
1 polymer ?
#
loop_
_entity_poly.entity_id
_entity_poly.type
_entity_poly.pdbx_seq_one_letter_code
_entity_poly.pdbx_strand_id
1 'polypeptide(L)'
;YITTAALLPQAWPSTRRPSLPDDLEVIKGIMPCFESTSELFTNFGKCSIMLIRCLEDDLAVVSHVFPYAIAEFPYKYLGILFSIKKLPIAAYSRSSTQSTIVCQLGSANSWLW
;
A
#
# COMPACT_ATOMS: atom_id res chain seq x y z
N TYR A 1 -9.03 -45.56 25.70
CA TYR A 1 -8.72 -44.19 26.17
C TYR A 1 -8.03 -43.46 25.03
N ILE A 2 -8.79 -42.83 24.14
CA ILE A 2 -8.22 -41.99 23.08
C ILE A 2 -8.28 -40.58 23.63
N THR A 3 -7.12 -40.03 23.99
CA THR A 3 -7.00 -38.68 24.51
C THR A 3 -7.24 -37.69 23.37
N THR A 4 -8.39 -37.02 23.42
CA THR A 4 -8.67 -35.84 22.61
C THR A 4 -7.72 -34.72 23.04
N ALA A 5 -6.55 -34.63 22.40
CA ALA A 5 -5.71 -33.47 22.52
C ALA A 5 -6.45 -32.29 21.87
N ALA A 6 -6.94 -31.40 22.73
CA ALA A 6 -7.58 -30.16 22.34
C ALA A 6 -6.70 -29.43 21.32
N LEU A 7 -7.27 -29.20 20.13
CA LEU A 7 -6.77 -28.22 19.17
C LEU A 7 -6.93 -26.85 19.83
N LEU A 8 -5.96 -26.47 20.66
CA LEU A 8 -5.71 -25.07 20.94
C LEU A 8 -5.58 -24.36 19.60
N PRO A 9 -6.20 -23.18 19.41
CA PRO A 9 -5.92 -22.36 18.23
C PRO A 9 -4.42 -22.17 18.22
N GLN A 10 -3.76 -22.71 17.19
CA GLN A 10 -2.35 -22.46 16.95
C GLN A 10 -2.15 -20.96 17.06
N ALA A 11 -1.46 -20.52 18.13
CA ALA A 11 -0.98 -19.17 18.21
C ALA A 11 -0.18 -18.97 16.93
N TRP A 12 -0.55 -17.97 16.13
CA TRP A 12 0.21 -17.63 14.92
C TRP A 12 1.68 -17.64 15.33
N PRO A 13 2.53 -18.51 14.74
CA PRO A 13 3.93 -18.59 15.12
C PRO A 13 4.44 -17.17 15.10
N SER A 14 5.27 -16.75 16.07
CA SER A 14 5.78 -15.38 16.12
C SER A 14 6.53 -15.10 14.82
N THR A 15 5.79 -14.67 13.79
CA THR A 15 6.26 -14.67 12.41
C THR A 15 7.26 -13.56 12.38
N ARG A 16 8.52 -13.95 12.11
CA ARG A 16 9.56 -13.02 11.71
C ARG A 16 8.90 -12.05 10.72
N ARG A 17 8.85 -10.75 11.05
CA ARG A 17 8.46 -9.75 10.04
C ARG A 17 9.39 -9.97 8.85
N PRO A 18 8.86 -10.30 7.66
CA PRO A 18 9.71 -10.45 6.49
C PRO A 18 10.46 -9.15 6.24
N SER A 19 11.64 -9.25 5.64
CA SER A 19 12.36 -8.05 5.23
C SER A 19 11.65 -7.43 4.03
N LEU A 20 11.84 -6.12 3.79
CA LEU A 20 11.28 -5.45 2.62
C LEU A 20 11.55 -6.22 1.30
N PRO A 21 12.78 -6.70 1.00
CA PRO A 21 13.02 -7.52 -0.19
C PRO A 21 12.13 -8.78 -0.26
N ASP A 22 11.97 -9.50 0.86
CA ASP A 22 11.17 -10.72 0.90
C ASP A 22 9.69 -10.42 0.60
N ASP A 23 9.16 -9.33 1.16
CA ASP A 23 7.79 -8.88 0.92
C ASP A 23 7.57 -8.51 -0.56
N LEU A 24 8.52 -7.81 -1.19
CA LEU A 24 8.40 -7.41 -2.59
C LEU A 24 8.47 -8.62 -3.53
N GLU A 25 9.32 -9.61 -3.26
CA GLU A 25 9.38 -10.85 -4.04
C GLU A 25 8.07 -11.65 -3.94
N VAL A 26 7.45 -11.69 -2.77
CA VAL A 26 6.12 -12.30 -2.61
C VAL A 26 5.08 -11.58 -3.46
N ILE A 27 5.04 -10.23 -3.41
CA ILE A 27 4.11 -9.44 -4.25
C ILE A 27 4.35 -9.73 -5.73
N LYS A 28 5.62 -9.77 -6.15
CA LYS A 28 6.02 -10.06 -7.54
C LYS A 28 5.56 -11.45 -7.97
N GLY A 29 5.70 -12.45 -7.09
CA GLY A 29 5.26 -13.82 -7.35
C GLY A 29 3.74 -13.98 -7.41
N ILE A 30 2.98 -13.11 -6.74
CA ILE A 30 1.51 -13.14 -6.74
C ILE A 30 0.93 -12.60 -8.05
N MET A 31 1.55 -11.61 -8.70
CA MET A 31 0.97 -11.02 -9.91
C MET A 31 0.76 -12.06 -11.03
N PRO A 32 1.71 -12.94 -11.37
CA PRO A 32 1.50 -13.99 -12.38
C PRO A 32 0.29 -14.89 -12.11
N CYS A 33 -0.04 -15.16 -10.84
CA CYS A 33 -1.22 -15.95 -10.48
C CYS A 33 -2.53 -15.24 -10.89
N PHE A 34 -2.57 -13.92 -10.76
CA PHE A 34 -3.70 -13.11 -11.24
C PHE A 34 -3.70 -13.02 -12.76
N GLU A 35 -2.53 -12.83 -13.38
CA GLU A 35 -2.39 -12.77 -14.83
C GLU A 35 -2.84 -14.07 -15.49
N SER A 36 -2.48 -15.23 -14.93
CA SER A 36 -2.86 -16.54 -15.46
C SER A 36 -4.34 -16.87 -15.28
N THR A 37 -4.98 -16.32 -14.24
CA THR A 37 -6.39 -16.62 -13.94
C THR A 37 -7.35 -15.66 -14.64
N SER A 38 -6.94 -14.39 -14.78
CA SER A 38 -7.78 -13.33 -15.34
C SER A 38 -7.45 -12.99 -16.80
N GLU A 39 -6.31 -13.48 -17.32
CA GLU A 39 -5.72 -13.07 -18.59
C GLU A 39 -5.46 -11.55 -18.70
N LEU A 40 -5.47 -10.84 -17.56
CA LEU A 40 -5.13 -9.43 -17.47
C LEU A 40 -3.69 -9.28 -17.02
N PHE A 41 -2.85 -8.82 -17.93
CA PHE A 41 -1.45 -8.53 -17.65
C PHE A 41 -1.29 -7.16 -16.98
N THR A 42 -0.40 -7.10 -15.98
CA THR A 42 -0.07 -5.84 -15.33
C THR A 42 0.62 -4.92 -16.33
N ASN A 43 0.03 -3.74 -16.58
CA ASN A 43 0.66 -2.77 -17.46
C ASN A 43 1.74 -1.98 -16.70
N PHE A 44 2.96 -2.51 -16.70
CA PHE A 44 4.08 -1.89 -15.98
C PHE A 44 4.44 -0.48 -16.49
N GLY A 45 4.09 -0.12 -17.72
CA GLY A 45 4.29 1.25 -18.25
C GLY A 45 3.28 2.28 -17.73
N LYS A 46 2.15 1.83 -17.15
CA LYS A 46 1.13 2.69 -16.53
C LYS A 46 1.12 2.62 -15.01
N CYS A 47 1.77 1.60 -14.45
CA CYS A 47 1.92 1.43 -13.00
C CYS A 47 3.07 2.27 -12.47
N SER A 48 2.93 2.76 -11.25
CA SER A 48 4.01 3.40 -10.51
C SER A 48 4.03 2.89 -9.07
N ILE A 49 5.22 2.91 -8.46
CA ILE A 49 5.40 2.65 -7.04
C ILE A 49 5.59 3.99 -6.35
N MET A 50 4.79 4.23 -5.32
CA MET A 50 4.97 5.36 -4.45
C MET A 50 5.38 4.86 -3.08
N LEU A 51 6.57 5.25 -2.64
CA LEU A 51 7.03 4.90 -1.31
C LEU A 51 6.53 5.90 -0.27
N ILE A 52 6.10 5.37 0.87
CA ILE A 52 5.44 6.11 1.93
C ILE A 52 6.28 5.96 3.19
N ARG A 53 7.03 7.01 3.55
CA ARG A 53 7.94 7.01 4.73
C ARG A 53 9.05 5.95 4.68
N CYS A 54 9.62 5.69 3.51
CA CYS A 54 10.80 4.83 3.36
C CYS A 54 12.10 5.61 3.54
N LEU A 55 13.16 4.87 3.85
CA LEU A 55 14.54 5.36 3.78
C LEU A 55 15.03 5.30 2.32
N GLU A 56 16.10 6.04 2.01
CA GLU A 56 16.68 6.04 0.66
C GLU A 56 17.14 4.64 0.22
N ASP A 57 17.64 3.83 1.17
CA ASP A 57 18.07 2.46 0.89
C ASP A 57 16.91 1.56 0.43
N ASP A 58 15.68 1.84 0.87
CA ASP A 58 14.50 1.09 0.46
C ASP A 58 14.13 1.38 -1.01
N LEU A 59 14.41 2.59 -1.52
CA LEU A 59 14.20 2.94 -2.93
C LEU A 59 15.06 2.07 -3.83
N ALA A 60 16.31 1.84 -3.45
CA ALA A 60 17.23 0.98 -4.20
C ALA A 60 16.70 -0.45 -4.27
N VAL A 61 16.24 -1.00 -3.14
CA VAL A 61 15.64 -2.35 -3.07
C VAL A 61 14.40 -2.45 -3.97
N VAL A 62 13.50 -1.47 -3.89
CA VAL A 62 12.26 -1.45 -4.69
C VAL A 62 12.57 -1.38 -6.18
N SER A 63 13.51 -0.50 -6.58
CA SER A 63 13.92 -0.35 -7.98
C SER A 63 14.57 -1.61 -8.56
N HIS A 64 15.19 -2.42 -7.70
CA HIS A 64 15.80 -3.68 -8.10
C HIS A 64 14.76 -4.78 -8.34
N VAL A 65 13.75 -4.87 -7.47
CA VAL A 65 12.72 -5.92 -7.57
C VAL A 65 11.71 -5.60 -8.69
N PHE A 66 11.35 -4.32 -8.85
CA PHE A 66 10.33 -3.85 -9.76
C PHE A 66 10.85 -2.77 -10.72
N PRO A 67 10.79 -2.99 -12.05
CA PRO A 67 11.21 -2.01 -13.05
C PRO A 67 10.15 -0.90 -13.27
N TYR A 68 9.43 -0.49 -12.23
CA TYR A 68 8.29 0.41 -12.32
C TYR A 68 8.72 1.86 -12.17
N ALA A 69 7.91 2.79 -12.66
CA ALA A 69 8.14 4.21 -12.39
C ALA A 69 7.98 4.49 -10.89
N ILE A 70 8.98 5.14 -10.27
CA ILE A 70 8.86 5.59 -8.89
C ILE A 70 8.21 6.96 -8.88
N ALA A 71 7.07 7.09 -8.20
CA ALA A 71 6.35 8.34 -8.04
C ALA A 71 6.65 8.98 -6.68
N GLU A 72 6.74 10.31 -6.67
CA GLU A 72 6.92 11.07 -5.43
C GLU A 72 5.61 11.15 -4.63
N PHE A 73 5.74 11.09 -3.31
CA PHE A 73 4.65 11.30 -2.37
C PHE A 73 4.63 12.76 -1.88
N PRO A 74 3.47 13.45 -1.74
CA PRO A 74 2.10 12.95 -1.93
C PRO A 74 1.64 12.95 -3.40
N TYR A 75 0.87 11.94 -3.79
CA TYR A 75 0.50 11.69 -5.18
C TYR A 75 -1.00 11.89 -5.44
N LYS A 76 -1.39 12.35 -6.62
CA LYS A 76 -2.81 12.42 -6.99
C LYS A 76 -3.27 11.13 -7.64
N TYR A 77 -4.19 10.41 -7.00
CA TYR A 77 -4.84 9.24 -7.57
C TYR A 77 -6.30 9.58 -7.86
N LEU A 78 -6.71 9.44 -9.13
CA LEU A 78 -8.06 9.80 -9.61
C LEU A 78 -8.49 11.24 -9.24
N GLY A 79 -7.55 12.18 -9.25
CA GLY A 79 -7.78 13.58 -8.91
C GLY A 79 -7.79 13.90 -7.41
N ILE A 80 -7.72 12.89 -6.54
CA ILE A 80 -7.68 13.05 -5.08
C ILE A 80 -6.23 12.92 -4.59
N LEU A 81 -5.80 13.84 -3.74
CA LEU A 81 -4.46 13.78 -3.17
C LEU A 81 -4.38 12.61 -2.18
N PHE A 82 -3.53 11.64 -2.47
CA PHE A 82 -3.23 10.53 -1.60
C PHE A 82 -2.16 10.98 -0.60
N SER A 83 -2.57 11.22 0.65
CA SER A 83 -1.68 11.62 1.73
C SER A 83 -1.97 10.84 3.00
N ILE A 84 -0.93 10.44 3.73
CA ILE A 84 -0.98 9.81 5.07
C ILE A 84 -1.65 10.75 6.09
N LYS A 85 -1.65 12.05 5.77
CA LYS A 85 -2.19 13.13 6.57
C LYS A 85 -3.60 13.44 6.05
N LYS A 86 -4.63 13.31 6.89
CA LYS A 86 -6.04 13.59 6.53
C LYS A 86 -6.24 14.99 5.96
N LEU A 87 -6.59 15.10 4.69
CA LEU A 87 -6.76 16.39 4.02
C LEU A 87 -7.84 17.27 4.71
N PRO A 88 -7.62 18.58 4.89
CA PRO A 88 -8.68 19.51 5.28
C PRO A 88 -9.70 19.63 4.14
N ILE A 89 -10.98 19.81 4.47
CA ILE A 89 -12.09 19.92 3.50
C ILE A 89 -11.83 20.96 2.40
N ALA A 90 -11.13 22.04 2.74
CA ALA A 90 -10.74 23.09 1.78
C ALA A 90 -9.69 22.64 0.74
N ALA A 91 -8.99 21.52 0.95
CA ALA A 91 -8.06 20.95 -0.03
C ALA A 91 -8.74 19.97 -1.00
N TYR A 92 -10.02 19.63 -0.78
CA TYR A 92 -10.83 18.87 -1.75
C TYR A 92 -11.19 19.74 -2.96
N SER A 93 -11.34 21.05 -2.76
CA SER A 93 -11.59 22.01 -3.83
C SER A 93 -10.35 22.87 -4.09
N ARG A 94 -10.02 23.01 -5.38
CA ARG A 94 -8.89 23.81 -5.92
C ARG A 94 -7.52 23.13 -5.82
N SER A 95 -7.19 22.42 -6.88
CA SER A 95 -5.82 22.30 -7.37
C SER A 95 -5.25 23.70 -7.65
N SER A 96 -4.61 24.32 -6.67
CA SER A 96 -3.71 25.44 -6.91
C SER A 96 -2.64 25.46 -5.83
N THR A 97 -1.43 25.04 -6.24
CA THR A 97 -0.14 25.59 -5.79
C THR A 97 -0.08 26.18 -4.38
N GLN A 98 0.22 25.35 -3.37
CA GLN A 98 1.35 25.62 -2.47
C GLN A 98 1.63 24.44 -1.53
N SER A 99 2.91 24.10 -1.47
CA SER A 99 3.54 23.19 -0.53
C SER A 99 3.26 23.64 0.91
N THR A 100 2.28 23.06 1.60
CA THR A 100 2.26 22.93 3.07
C THR A 100 1.17 21.91 3.44
N ILE A 101 1.59 20.83 4.10
CA ILE A 101 0.74 19.70 4.45
C ILE A 101 0.02 20.01 5.77
N VAL A 102 -1.31 19.98 5.79
CA VAL A 102 -2.13 20.08 7.01
C VAL A 102 -3.10 18.91 7.07
N CYS A 103 -3.38 18.37 8.26
CA CYS A 103 -4.37 17.33 8.41
C CYS A 103 -5.11 17.24 9.73
N GLN A 104 -6.43 16.93 9.69
CA GLN A 104 -7.21 16.54 10.87
C GLN A 104 -8.45 15.66 10.61
N LEU A 105 -8.69 14.73 11.55
CA LEU A 105 -9.69 13.65 11.51
C LEU A 105 -11.06 14.01 12.10
N GLY A 106 -11.99 14.50 11.27
CA GLY A 106 -13.42 14.62 11.59
C GLY A 106 -14.08 13.28 11.95
N SER A 107 -14.74 13.29 13.11
CA SER A 107 -15.48 12.25 13.82
C SER A 107 -16.63 11.66 13.00
N ALA A 108 -16.80 10.34 13.11
CA ALA A 108 -18.00 9.64 12.66
C ALA A 108 -19.23 10.24 13.37
N ASN A 109 -20.25 10.61 12.61
CA ASN A 109 -21.67 10.56 12.91
C ASN A 109 -22.43 10.95 11.63
N SER A 110 -23.48 10.19 11.30
CA SER A 110 -24.43 10.42 10.20
C SER A 110 -24.11 9.77 8.85
N TRP A 111 -24.10 8.43 8.84
CA TRP A 111 -24.61 7.67 7.69
C TRP A 111 -26.05 7.25 8.00
N LEU A 112 -27.00 8.16 7.84
CA LEU A 112 -28.42 7.84 7.69
C LEU A 112 -29.01 8.79 6.64
N TRP A 113 -29.72 8.16 5.69
CA TRP A 113 -30.35 8.65 4.47
C TRP A 113 -29.44 8.77 3.25
#